data_AF-A0A1A5D5F5-F1
#
_entry.id   AF-A0A1A5D5F5-F1
#
_cell.length_a   1.000
_cell.length_b   1.000
_cell.length_c   1.000
_cell.angle_alpha   90.00
_cell.angle_beta   90.00
_cell.angle_gamma   90.00
#
_symmetry.space_group_name_H-M   'P 1'
#
loop_
_entity.id
_entity.type
_entity.pdbx_description
1 polymer ?
#
loop_
_entity_poly.entity_id
_entity_poly.type
_entity_poly.pdbx_seq_one_letter_code
_entity_poly.pdbx_strand_id
1 'polypeptide(L)'
;MDIWADVCRIIGSSWSVTPEHRKEARACFAGRGVPGITLLGALQRRADEVLAAAPRADVERRIEVLDQQMVLGYQQERVALGYREGRVVGNRVGRPRKVAAARRSAVERCRREIDGMRKERQRLADELKRRAHAQARA
;
A
#
# COMPACT_ATOMS: atom_id res chain seq x y z
N MET A 1 -23.57 14.26 -15.77
CA MET A 1 -23.15 13.09 -14.98
C MET A 1 -21.90 13.48 -14.23
N ASP A 2 -21.90 13.42 -12.90
CA ASP A 2 -20.79 13.97 -12.10
C ASP A 2 -19.74 12.89 -11.79
N ILE A 3 -18.65 12.90 -12.57
CA ILE A 3 -17.49 12.03 -12.38
C ILE A 3 -16.90 12.21 -10.98
N TRP A 4 -16.98 13.42 -10.42
CA TRP A 4 -16.37 13.74 -9.15
C TRP A 4 -17.13 13.13 -7.96
N ALA A 5 -18.46 13.13 -7.99
CA ALA A 5 -19.27 12.47 -6.98
C ALA A 5 -18.97 10.95 -6.91
N ASP A 6 -18.87 10.29 -8.07
CA ASP A 6 -18.51 8.88 -8.16
C ASP A 6 -17.08 8.62 -7.64
N VAL A 7 -16.11 9.48 -7.99
CA VAL A 7 -14.72 9.40 -7.49
C VAL A 7 -14.66 9.59 -5.97
N CYS A 8 -15.40 10.55 -5.42
CA CYS A 8 -15.51 10.77 -3.98
C CYS A 8 -16.07 9.54 -3.27
N ARG A 9 -17.09 8.91 -3.83
CA ARG A 9 -17.68 7.66 -3.31
C ARG A 9 -16.69 6.50 -3.34
N ILE A 10 -15.95 6.34 -4.45
CA ILE A 10 -14.99 5.24 -4.63
C ILE A 10 -13.80 5.37 -3.68
N ILE A 11 -13.24 6.57 -3.52
CA ILE A 11 -12.12 6.79 -2.59
C ILE A 11 -12.58 6.77 -1.13
N GLY A 12 -13.76 7.34 -0.86
CA GLY A 12 -14.28 7.50 0.50
C GLY A 12 -13.30 8.30 1.37
N SER A 13 -12.86 7.67 2.46
CA SER A 13 -11.89 8.20 3.43
C SER A 13 -10.45 7.71 3.19
N SER A 14 -10.18 7.06 2.06
CA SER A 14 -8.85 6.49 1.79
C SER A 14 -7.83 7.55 1.43
N TRP A 15 -6.63 7.42 1.98
CA TRP A 15 -5.50 8.34 1.74
C TRP A 15 -4.63 7.95 0.52
N SER A 16 -4.95 6.81 -0.11
CA SER A 16 -4.26 6.27 -1.27
C SER A 16 -5.21 5.56 -2.23
N VAL A 17 -4.77 5.44 -3.50
CA VAL A 17 -5.52 4.72 -4.54
C VAL A 17 -5.07 3.26 -4.57
N THR A 18 -5.93 2.36 -4.08
CA THR A 18 -5.69 0.91 -4.08
C THR A 18 -6.09 0.26 -5.42
N PRO A 19 -5.62 -0.96 -5.72
CA PRO A 19 -6.12 -1.74 -6.85
C PRO A 19 -7.64 -1.91 -6.86
N GLU A 20 -8.26 -2.02 -5.69
CA GLU A 20 -9.70 -2.16 -5.50
C GLU A 20 -10.43 -0.90 -5.97
N HIS A 21 -9.95 0.29 -5.58
CA HIS A 21 -10.48 1.56 -6.09
C HIS A 21 -10.39 1.63 -7.62
N ARG A 22 -9.28 1.16 -8.21
CA ARG A 22 -9.11 1.13 -9.67
C ARG A 22 -10.09 0.17 -10.34
N LYS A 23 -10.32 -1.00 -9.74
CA LYS A 23 -11.26 -2.01 -10.26
C LYS A 23 -12.69 -1.47 -10.20
N GLU A 24 -13.09 -0.91 -9.08
CA GLU A 24 -14.41 -0.30 -8.91
C GLU A 24 -14.61 0.86 -9.87
N ALA A 25 -13.63 1.76 -9.99
CA ALA A 25 -13.70 2.88 -10.91
C ALA A 25 -13.82 2.41 -12.37
N ARG A 26 -13.05 1.40 -12.80
CA ARG A 26 -13.20 0.82 -14.14
C ARG A 26 -14.60 0.28 -14.40
N ALA A 27 -15.21 -0.38 -13.41
CA ALA A 27 -16.58 -0.88 -13.54
C ALA A 27 -17.60 0.25 -13.57
N CYS A 28 -17.47 1.23 -12.67
CA CYS A 28 -18.38 2.38 -12.55
C CYS A 28 -18.40 3.25 -13.82
N PHE A 29 -17.24 3.43 -14.46
CA PHE A 29 -17.07 4.28 -15.64
C PHE A 29 -17.05 3.53 -16.97
N ALA A 30 -17.33 2.21 -16.97
CA ALA A 30 -17.40 1.41 -18.18
C ALA A 30 -18.41 2.01 -19.18
N GLY A 31 -17.99 2.19 -20.45
CA GLY A 31 -18.84 2.71 -21.51
C GLY A 31 -19.13 4.22 -21.45
N ARG A 32 -18.60 4.96 -20.46
CA ARG A 32 -18.85 6.40 -20.30
C ARG A 32 -17.86 7.30 -21.05
N GLY A 33 -16.93 6.73 -21.84
CA GLY A 33 -15.96 7.49 -22.64
C GLY A 33 -14.88 8.24 -21.84
N VAL A 34 -14.79 8.03 -20.53
CA VAL A 34 -13.80 8.70 -19.67
C VAL A 34 -12.42 8.03 -19.83
N PRO A 35 -11.35 8.76 -20.21
CA PRO A 35 -10.02 8.19 -20.29
C PRO A 35 -9.53 7.66 -18.94
N GLY A 36 -8.92 6.47 -18.94
CA GLY A 36 -8.44 5.84 -17.71
C GLY A 36 -7.39 6.67 -16.95
N ILE A 37 -6.60 7.48 -17.67
CA ILE A 37 -5.63 8.40 -17.05
C ILE A 37 -6.33 9.53 -16.28
N THR A 38 -7.40 10.08 -16.83
CA THR A 38 -8.22 11.13 -16.18
C THR A 38 -8.84 10.58 -14.91
N LEU A 39 -9.35 9.35 -14.96
CA LEU A 39 -9.93 8.68 -13.81
C LEU A 39 -8.90 8.42 -12.70
N LEU A 40 -7.71 7.92 -13.06
CA LEU A 40 -6.61 7.74 -12.11
C LEU A 40 -6.17 9.06 -11.48
N GLY A 41 -6.07 10.12 -12.28
CA GLY A 41 -5.75 11.46 -11.79
C GLY A 41 -6.79 11.99 -10.81
N ALA A 42 -8.08 11.79 -11.09
CA ALA A 42 -9.18 12.22 -10.21
C ALA A 42 -9.18 11.43 -8.88
N LEU A 43 -9.03 10.10 -8.94
CA LEU A 43 -8.89 9.26 -7.75
C LEU A 43 -7.70 9.70 -6.88
N GLN A 44 -6.56 9.97 -7.53
CA GLN A 44 -5.34 10.38 -6.86
C GLN A 44 -5.50 11.75 -6.19
N ARG A 45 -6.07 12.73 -6.91
CA ARG A 45 -6.41 14.05 -6.37
C ARG A 45 -7.30 13.93 -5.15
N ARG A 46 -8.36 13.11 -5.21
CA ARG A 46 -9.27 12.94 -4.09
C ARG A 46 -8.56 12.33 -2.87
N ALA A 47 -7.73 11.32 -3.08
CA ALA A 47 -6.93 10.72 -2.00
C ALA A 47 -5.96 11.74 -1.38
N ASP A 48 -5.38 12.64 -2.17
CA ASP A 48 -4.52 13.72 -1.69
C ASP A 48 -5.30 14.77 -0.87
N GLU A 49 -6.52 15.13 -1.30
CA GLU A 49 -7.39 16.04 -0.54
C GLU A 49 -7.79 15.44 0.82
N VAL A 50 -8.16 14.16 0.85
CA VAL A 50 -8.50 13.48 2.11
C VAL A 50 -7.28 13.42 3.03
N LEU A 51 -6.10 13.08 2.49
CA LEU A 51 -4.87 13.06 3.26
C LEU A 51 -4.53 14.46 3.79
N ALA A 52 -4.60 15.50 2.96
CA ALA A 52 -4.34 16.89 3.34
C ALA A 52 -5.25 17.39 4.48
N ALA A 53 -6.52 16.96 4.48
CA ALA A 53 -7.48 17.28 5.54
C ALA A 53 -7.32 16.42 6.80
N ALA A 54 -6.58 15.31 6.74
CA ALA A 54 -6.45 14.38 7.86
C ALA A 54 -5.70 15.03 9.04
N PRO A 55 -6.10 14.78 10.30
CA PRO A 55 -5.36 15.22 11.47
C PRO A 55 -3.93 14.68 11.48
N ARG A 56 -2.97 15.50 11.89
CA ARG A 56 -1.56 15.11 11.98
C ARG A 56 -1.37 13.82 12.82
N ALA A 57 -2.04 13.73 13.95
CA ALA A 57 -1.96 12.59 14.86
C ALA A 57 -2.41 11.27 14.21
N ASP A 58 -3.41 11.31 13.32
CA ASP A 58 -3.88 10.11 12.62
C ASP A 58 -2.89 9.65 11.55
N VAL A 59 -2.24 10.60 10.86
CA VAL A 59 -1.17 10.31 9.90
C VAL A 59 0.04 9.68 10.60
N GLU A 60 0.46 10.23 11.74
CA GLU A 60 1.54 9.70 12.57
C GLU A 60 1.21 8.29 13.09
N ARG A 61 0.00 8.08 13.64
CA ARG A 61 -0.48 6.76 14.08
C ARG A 61 -0.49 5.74 12.94
N ARG A 62 -0.86 6.14 11.73
CA ARG A 62 -0.85 5.24 10.57
C ARG A 62 0.57 4.84 10.17
N ILE A 63 1.53 5.76 10.23
CA ILE A 63 2.95 5.46 10.01
C ILE A 63 3.44 4.42 11.02
N GLU A 64 3.11 4.57 12.31
CA GLU A 64 3.47 3.59 13.35
C GLU A 64 2.88 2.21 13.06
N VAL A 65 1.60 2.14 12.68
CA VAL A 65 0.94 0.89 12.29
C VAL A 65 1.63 0.25 11.08
N LEU A 66 1.99 1.03 10.06
CA LEU A 66 2.71 0.53 8.89
C LEU A 66 4.09 -0.02 9.27
N ASP A 67 4.81 0.67 10.16
CA ASP A 67 6.12 0.23 10.65
C ASP A 67 5.99 -1.10 11.42
N GLN A 68 4.98 -1.26 12.29
CA GLN A 68 4.67 -2.52 12.97
C GLN A 68 4.31 -3.65 11.99
N GLN A 69 3.46 -3.37 11.01
CA GLN A 69 3.05 -4.35 9.99
C GLN A 69 4.22 -4.78 9.12
N MET A 70 5.12 -3.87 8.75
CA MET A 70 6.33 -4.21 8.00
C MET A 70 7.27 -5.10 8.83
N VAL A 71 7.45 -4.84 10.13
CA VAL A 71 8.25 -5.71 11.02
C VAL A 71 7.71 -7.15 10.99
N LEU A 72 6.39 -7.32 11.10
CA LEU A 72 5.75 -8.63 10.98
C LEU A 72 5.93 -9.25 9.59
N GLY A 73 5.82 -8.44 8.53
CA GLY A 73 6.06 -8.88 7.15
C GLY A 73 7.48 -9.43 6.94
N TYR A 74 8.50 -8.74 7.45
CA TYR A 74 9.89 -9.24 7.38
C TYR A 74 10.08 -10.53 8.18
N GLN A 75 9.43 -10.66 9.34
CA GLN A 75 9.46 -11.91 10.10
C GLN A 75 8.85 -13.07 9.31
N GLN A 76 7.71 -12.85 8.66
CA GLN A 76 7.08 -13.85 7.78
C GLN A 76 7.97 -14.22 6.59
N GLU A 77 8.60 -13.23 5.95
CA GLU A 77 9.57 -13.47 4.87
C GLU A 77 10.72 -14.37 5.34
N ARG A 78 11.31 -14.06 6.51
CA ARG A 78 12.38 -14.86 7.12
C ARG A 78 11.95 -16.30 7.38
N VAL A 79 10.74 -16.50 7.92
CA VAL A 79 10.18 -17.85 8.15
C VAL A 79 9.98 -18.59 6.84
N ALA A 80 9.45 -17.94 5.80
CA ALA A 80 9.24 -18.55 4.49
C ALA A 80 10.57 -18.96 3.81
N LEU A 81 11.63 -18.19 4.03
CA LEU A 81 13.00 -18.51 3.62
C LEU A 81 13.66 -19.61 4.47
N GLY A 82 13.06 -19.99 5.60
CA GLY A 82 13.54 -21.07 6.48
C GLY A 82 14.46 -20.60 7.60
N TYR A 83 14.56 -19.30 7.86
CA TYR A 83 15.27 -18.75 9.01
C TYR A 83 14.36 -18.80 10.25
N ARG A 84 14.28 -19.95 10.93
CA ARG A 84 13.84 -19.99 12.34
C ARG A 84 15.06 -19.78 13.23
N GLU A 85 14.90 -18.97 14.26
CA GLU A 85 15.88 -18.73 15.33
C GLU A 85 16.66 -20.00 15.67
N GLY A 86 17.98 -19.96 15.49
CA GLY A 86 18.92 -20.94 16.04
C GLY A 86 19.09 -22.29 15.32
N ARG A 87 18.35 -22.62 14.26
CA ARG A 87 18.63 -23.84 13.47
C ARG A 87 18.67 -23.54 11.98
N VAL A 88 19.86 -23.29 11.46
CA VAL A 88 20.17 -23.53 10.05
C VAL A 88 19.91 -25.01 9.83
N VAL A 89 18.80 -25.36 9.17
CA VAL A 89 18.60 -26.72 8.68
C VAL A 89 19.56 -26.91 7.52
N GLY A 90 20.84 -27.08 7.86
CA GLY A 90 21.73 -27.90 7.08
C GLY A 90 21.19 -29.32 7.19
N ASN A 91 20.28 -29.68 6.29
CA ASN A 91 20.01 -31.09 5.99
C ASN A 91 19.51 -31.20 4.55
N ARG A 92 20.51 -31.47 3.70
CA ARG A 92 20.58 -32.48 2.65
C ARG A 92 19.26 -33.07 2.12
N VAL A 93 19.31 -33.33 0.82
CA VAL A 93 18.49 -34.28 0.04
C VAL A 93 17.14 -33.76 -0.48
N GLY A 94 17.09 -33.52 -1.80
CA GLY A 94 15.94 -33.84 -2.64
C GLY A 94 14.57 -33.29 -2.26
N ARG A 95 14.42 -31.98 -2.01
CA ARG A 95 13.07 -31.42 -1.81
C ARG A 95 12.32 -31.29 -3.14
N PRO A 96 11.07 -31.79 -3.25
CA PRO A 96 10.27 -31.71 -4.47
C PRO A 96 10.12 -30.27 -4.97
N ARG A 97 10.31 -30.02 -6.28
CA ARG A 97 10.19 -28.69 -6.92
C ARG A 97 8.92 -27.91 -6.49
N LYS A 98 7.82 -28.62 -6.21
CA LYS A 98 6.55 -28.05 -5.73
C LYS A 98 6.67 -27.30 -4.39
N VAL A 99 7.49 -27.78 -3.46
CA VAL A 99 7.72 -27.15 -2.14
C VAL A 99 8.58 -25.88 -2.28
N ALA A 100 9.57 -25.91 -3.18
CA ALA A 100 10.40 -24.73 -3.47
C ALA A 100 9.59 -23.63 -4.18
N ALA A 101 8.70 -23.98 -5.11
CA ALA A 101 7.83 -23.04 -5.79
C ALA A 101 6.83 -22.36 -4.85
N ALA A 102 6.18 -23.13 -3.96
CA ALA A 102 5.25 -22.59 -2.97
C ALA A 102 5.92 -21.58 -2.01
N ARG A 103 7.16 -21.86 -1.58
CA ARG A 103 7.95 -20.93 -0.73
C ARG A 103 8.31 -19.64 -1.47
N ARG A 104 8.74 -19.72 -2.73
CA ARG A 104 9.03 -18.52 -3.55
C ARG A 104 7.79 -17.64 -3.71
N SER A 105 6.63 -18.24 -3.97
CA SER A 105 5.36 -17.50 -4.09
C SER A 105 4.94 -16.83 -2.77
N ALA A 106 5.18 -17.46 -1.62
CA ALA A 106 4.93 -16.83 -0.33
C ALA A 106 5.87 -15.63 -0.08
N VAL A 107 7.17 -15.78 -0.35
CA VAL A 107 8.16 -14.70 -0.22
C VAL A 107 7.83 -13.52 -1.15
N GLU A 108 7.49 -13.79 -2.40
CA GLU A 108 7.12 -12.75 -3.36
C GLU A 108 5.87 -11.97 -2.93
N ARG A 109 4.87 -12.64 -2.35
CA ARG A 109 3.68 -11.97 -1.80
C ARG A 109 4.03 -11.06 -0.64
N CYS A 110 4.78 -11.55 0.36
CA CYS A 110 5.24 -10.74 1.49
C CYS A 110 6.03 -9.52 1.02
N ARG A 111 6.94 -9.68 0.04
CA ARG A 111 7.71 -8.55 -0.50
C ARG A 111 6.83 -7.50 -1.17
N ARG A 112 5.85 -7.92 -1.97
CA ARG A 112 4.90 -6.98 -2.62
C ARG A 112 4.09 -6.20 -1.59
N GLU A 113 3.64 -6.86 -0.54
CA GLU A 113 2.92 -6.22 0.56
C GLU A 113 3.80 -5.21 1.30
N ILE A 114 5.04 -5.60 1.65
CA ILE A 114 6.03 -4.70 2.26
C ILE A 114 6.32 -3.49 1.38
N ASP A 115 6.52 -3.69 0.08
CA ASP A 115 6.76 -2.58 -0.85
C ASP A 115 5.54 -1.65 -0.98
N GLY A 116 4.33 -2.19 -0.89
CA GLY A 116 3.10 -1.40 -0.77
C GLY A 116 3.09 -0.52 0.48
N MET A 117 3.38 -1.11 1.63
CA MET A 117 3.46 -0.42 2.92
C MET A 117 4.56 0.64 2.94
N ARG A 118 5.74 0.35 2.37
CA ARG A 118 6.85 1.31 2.23
C ARG A 118 6.46 2.54 1.44
N LYS A 119 5.77 2.35 0.31
CA LYS A 119 5.29 3.46 -0.53
C LYS A 119 4.24 4.30 0.18
N GLU A 120 3.30 3.66 0.89
CA GLU A 120 2.30 4.36 1.70
C GLU A 120 2.98 5.18 2.80
N ARG A 121 3.88 4.56 3.57
CA ARG A 121 4.65 5.22 4.63
C ARG A 121 5.41 6.44 4.10
N GLN A 122 6.13 6.29 2.99
CA GLN A 122 6.90 7.38 2.39
C GLN A 122 5.99 8.56 2.05
N ARG A 123 4.84 8.30 1.42
CA ARG A 123 3.86 9.34 1.09
C ARG A 123 3.32 10.06 2.32
N LEU A 124 3.03 9.35 3.40
CA LEU A 124 2.57 9.96 4.65
C LEU A 124 3.67 10.82 5.30
N ALA A 125 4.91 10.33 5.28
CA ALA A 125 6.06 11.08 5.80
C ALA A 125 6.33 12.35 4.97
N ASP A 126 6.25 12.25 3.64
CA ASP A 126 6.39 13.41 2.75
C ASP A 126 5.30 14.45 3.01
N GLU A 127 4.06 14.02 3.29
CA GLU A 127 2.98 14.93 3.66
C GLU A 127 3.25 15.65 4.99
N LEU A 128 3.69 14.94 6.03
CA LEU A 128 4.05 15.56 7.30
C LEU A 128 5.20 16.56 7.13
N LYS A 129 6.20 16.23 6.30
CA LYS A 129 7.31 17.12 5.96
C LYS A 129 6.81 18.37 5.22
N ARG A 130 5.91 18.22 4.24
CA ARG A 130 5.28 19.36 3.54
C ARG A 130 4.58 20.30 4.51
N ARG A 131 3.81 19.77 5.47
CA ARG A 131 3.11 20.57 6.48
C ARG A 131 4.08 21.32 7.39
N ALA A 132 5.13 20.64 7.87
CA ALA A 132 6.14 21.27 8.71
C ALA A 132 6.83 22.44 7.99
N HIS A 133 7.14 22.27 6.69
CA HIS A 133 7.69 23.36 5.87
C HIS A 133 6.70 24.51 5.63
N ALA A 134 5.41 24.23 5.50
CA ALA A 134 4.39 25.27 5.37
C ALA A 134 4.23 26.08 6.67
N GLN A 135 4.27 25.41 7.83
CA GLN A 135 4.23 26.06 9.15
C GLN A 135 5.48 26.90 9.43
N ALA A 136 6.66 26.44 9.03
CA ALA A 136 7.91 27.20 9.21
C ALA A 136 8.02 28.45 8.31
N ARG A 137 7.15 28.59 7.31
CA ARG A 137 7.09 29.74 6.39
C ARG A 137 5.96 30.72 6.70
N ALA A 138 5.03 30.35 7.58
CA ALA A 138 3.92 31.18 8.03
C ALA A 138 4.31 31.96 9.28
#